data_AF-M5RL60-F1
#
_entry.id   AF-M5RL60-F1
#
_cell.length_a   1.000
_cell.length_b   1.000
_cell.length_c   1.000
_cell.angle_alpha   90.00
_cell.angle_beta   90.00
_cell.angle_gamma   90.00
#
_symmetry.space_group_name_H-M   'P 1'
#
loop_
_entity.id
_entity.type
_entity.pdbx_description
1 polymer ?
#
loop_
_entity_poly.entity_id
_entity_poly.type
_entity_poly.pdbx_seq_one_letter_code
_entity_poly.pdbx_strand_id
1 'polypeptide(L)'
;MIATSTAVMLLLMYLNTYAIDHVYWSETRFYMALVMGATMAMIMLLFMLGMYKSTKTNVAIFATSFAVFAGSLYLVRSQETVEDVSWMKAMIRHHSIAILTSERAKITDPRVRELADQIIETQKKEIAEMKELIADLEGKIADLEGNALSGLASRD
;
A
#
# COMPACT_ATOMS: atom_id res chain seq x y z
N MET A 1 7.66 -19.24 -8.78
CA MET A 1 8.69 -18.19 -8.71
C MET A 1 8.10 -16.79 -8.73
N ILE A 2 7.49 -16.31 -9.82
CA ILE A 2 6.96 -14.93 -9.92
C ILE A 2 6.02 -14.59 -8.75
N ALA A 3 4.98 -15.39 -8.52
CA ALA A 3 4.04 -15.17 -7.42
C ALA A 3 4.74 -15.12 -6.05
N THR A 4 5.69 -16.03 -5.80
CA THR A 4 6.51 -16.06 -4.57
C THR A 4 7.33 -14.78 -4.44
N SER A 5 8.01 -14.35 -5.51
CA SER A 5 8.80 -13.12 -5.54
C SER A 5 7.94 -11.89 -5.31
N THR A 6 6.74 -11.82 -5.90
CA THR A 6 5.78 -10.75 -5.67
C THR A 6 5.33 -10.69 -4.21
N ALA A 7 5.03 -11.83 -3.59
CA ALA A 7 4.67 -11.88 -2.17
C ALA A 7 5.83 -11.42 -1.27
N VAL A 8 7.06 -11.88 -1.55
CA VAL A 8 8.25 -11.44 -0.81
C VAL A 8 8.48 -9.94 -1.00
N MET A 9 8.39 -9.42 -2.23
CA MET A 9 8.54 -7.99 -2.50
C MET A 9 7.50 -7.16 -1.74
N LEU A 10 6.24 -7.61 -1.69
CA LEU A 10 5.21 -6.93 -0.91
C LEU A 10 5.61 -6.81 0.57
N LEU A 11 6.19 -7.85 1.16
CA LEU A 11 6.70 -7.80 2.53
C LEU A 11 7.91 -6.87 2.66
N LEU A 12 8.87 -6.94 1.73
CA LEU A 12 10.06 -6.10 1.76
C LEU A 12 9.74 -4.60 1.65
N MET A 13 8.65 -4.23 0.98
CA MET A 13 8.17 -2.84 0.91
C MET A 13 7.83 -2.23 2.28
N TYR A 14 7.66 -3.04 3.33
CA TYR A 14 7.43 -2.53 4.70
C TYR A 14 8.70 -2.15 5.45
N LEU A 15 9.87 -2.62 5.00
CA LEU A 15 11.15 -2.43 5.71
C LEU A 15 11.65 -0.98 5.72
N ASN A 16 11.10 -0.11 4.88
CA ASN A 16 11.50 1.30 4.83
C ASN A 16 10.66 2.23 5.72
N THR A 17 9.79 1.68 6.58
CA THR A 17 8.97 2.46 7.51
C THR A 17 9.84 2.96 8.68
N TYR A 18 9.72 4.25 9.05
CA TYR A 18 10.57 4.86 10.10
C TYR A 18 10.36 4.23 11.48
N ALA A 19 9.10 3.98 11.83
CA ALA A 19 8.71 3.45 13.13
C ALA A 19 7.78 2.24 12.96
N ILE A 20 7.90 1.27 13.86
CA ILE A 20 7.16 -0.01 13.78
C ILE A 20 5.65 0.22 13.92
N ASP A 21 5.26 1.18 14.75
CA ASP A 21 3.86 1.59 14.97
C ASP A 21 3.24 2.31 13.77
N HIS A 22 4.01 2.61 12.72
CA HIS A 22 3.50 3.12 11.46
C HIS A 22 3.24 2.00 10.44
N VAL A 23 3.45 0.73 10.79
CA VAL A 23 3.23 -0.41 9.87
C VAL A 23 1.74 -0.78 9.82
N TYR A 24 1.07 -0.39 8.73
CA TYR A 24 -0.35 -0.72 8.48
C TYR A 24 -0.55 -1.45 7.16
N TRP A 25 -1.62 -2.22 6.97
CA TRP A 25 -1.96 -2.78 5.66
C TRP A 25 -2.15 -1.69 4.58
N SER A 26 -1.86 -1.99 3.30
CA SER A 26 -2.14 -1.10 2.15
C SER A 26 -2.75 -1.84 0.99
N GLU A 27 -3.90 -1.37 0.54
CA GLU A 27 -4.54 -1.72 -0.72
C GLU A 27 -3.64 -1.26 -1.88
N THR A 28 -3.21 0.00 -1.86
CA THR A 28 -2.36 0.57 -2.92
C THR A 28 -1.03 -0.17 -3.09
N ARG A 29 -0.33 -0.55 -2.01
CA ARG A 29 0.91 -1.36 -2.13
C ARG A 29 0.63 -2.76 -2.63
N PHE A 30 -0.48 -3.37 -2.18
CA PHE A 30 -0.88 -4.69 -2.66
C PHE A 30 -1.13 -4.68 -4.16
N TYR A 31 -1.93 -3.74 -4.68
CA TYR A 31 -2.18 -3.62 -6.12
C TYR A 31 -0.92 -3.25 -6.90
N MET A 32 -0.04 -2.39 -6.37
CA MET A 32 1.24 -2.11 -7.01
C MET A 32 2.15 -3.35 -7.08
N ALA A 33 2.14 -4.21 -6.07
CA ALA A 33 2.87 -5.48 -6.13
C ALA A 33 2.34 -6.38 -7.26
N LEU A 34 1.02 -6.41 -7.48
CA LEU A 34 0.42 -7.13 -8.61
C LEU A 34 0.83 -6.53 -9.96
N VAL A 35 0.82 -5.19 -10.10
CA VAL A 35 1.30 -4.49 -11.30
C VAL A 35 2.75 -4.89 -11.61
N MET A 36 3.64 -4.85 -10.61
CA MET A 36 5.05 -5.21 -10.78
C MET A 36 5.21 -6.70 -11.14
N GLY A 37 4.50 -7.59 -10.44
CA GLY A 37 4.54 -9.03 -10.70
C GLY A 37 4.06 -9.41 -12.10
N ALA A 38 2.93 -8.84 -12.53
CA ALA A 38 2.38 -9.04 -13.86
C ALA A 38 3.30 -8.50 -14.96
N THR A 39 3.87 -7.31 -14.76
CA THR A 39 4.85 -6.73 -15.69
C THR A 39 6.09 -7.61 -15.81
N MET A 40 6.61 -8.11 -14.69
CA MET A 40 7.75 -9.02 -14.68
C MET A 40 7.45 -10.31 -15.44
N ALA A 41 6.25 -10.89 -15.26
CA ALA A 41 5.83 -12.09 -16.00
C ALA A 41 5.80 -11.86 -17.51
N MET A 42 5.26 -10.73 -17.96
CA MET A 42 5.23 -10.38 -19.37
C MET A 42 6.63 -10.19 -19.94
N ILE A 43 7.50 -9.44 -19.25
CA ILE A 43 8.89 -9.20 -19.69
C ILE A 43 9.65 -10.53 -19.79
N MET A 44 9.61 -11.37 -18.75
CA MET A 44 10.30 -12.66 -18.76
C MET A 44 9.84 -13.54 -19.92
N LEU A 45 8.52 -13.58 -20.18
CA LEU A 45 7.98 -14.36 -21.29
C LEU A 45 8.45 -13.82 -22.65
N LEU A 46 8.53 -12.50 -22.84
CA LEU A 46 9.03 -11.88 -24.08
C LEU A 46 10.50 -12.22 -24.36
N PHE A 47 11.34 -12.30 -23.33
CA PHE A 47 12.75 -12.71 -23.48
C PHE A 47 12.91 -14.22 -23.63
N MET A 48 11.94 -15.00 -23.16
CA MET A 48 11.99 -16.47 -23.15
C MET A 48 10.77 -17.07 -23.86
N LEU A 49 10.43 -16.59 -25.05
CA LEU A 49 9.25 -17.06 -25.80
C LEU A 49 9.31 -18.57 -26.13
N GLY A 50 10.51 -19.13 -26.22
CA GLY A 50 10.73 -20.58 -26.41
C GLY A 50 10.63 -21.43 -25.14
N MET A 51 10.37 -20.82 -23.97
CA MET A 51 10.32 -21.53 -22.68
C MET A 51 9.20 -22.57 -22.65
N TYR A 52 8.03 -22.25 -23.20
CA TYR A 52 6.97 -23.22 -23.39
C TYR A 52 6.87 -23.62 -24.87
N LYS A 53 6.86 -24.93 -25.12
CA LYS A 53 6.73 -25.49 -26.48
C LYS A 53 5.41 -25.12 -27.17
N SER A 54 4.38 -24.83 -26.38
CA SER A 54 3.04 -24.49 -26.86
C SER A 54 2.85 -22.97 -26.93
N THR A 55 2.65 -22.46 -28.14
CA THR A 55 2.30 -21.05 -28.36
C THR A 55 1.01 -20.66 -27.62
N LYS A 56 0.06 -21.59 -27.47
CA LYS A 56 -1.19 -21.34 -26.72
C LYS A 56 -0.91 -21.05 -25.24
N THR A 57 0.05 -21.75 -24.63
CA THR A 57 0.44 -21.53 -23.24
C THR A 57 1.10 -20.16 -23.07
N ASN A 58 1.99 -19.78 -24.00
CA ASN A 58 2.59 -18.44 -24.01
C ASN A 58 1.52 -17.34 -24.09
N VAL A 59 0.59 -17.46 -25.05
CA VAL A 59 -0.50 -16.49 -25.20
C VAL A 59 -1.38 -16.43 -23.95
N ALA A 60 -1.73 -17.58 -23.36
CA ALA A 60 -2.55 -17.63 -22.15
C ALA A 60 -1.87 -16.93 -20.96
N ILE A 61 -0.57 -17.17 -20.74
CA ILE A 61 0.20 -16.51 -19.67
C ILE A 61 0.26 -15.01 -19.90
N PHE A 62 0.55 -14.58 -21.14
CA PHE A 62 0.63 -13.17 -21.48
C PHE A 62 -0.72 -12.47 -21.28
N ALA A 63 -1.80 -13.03 -21.82
CA ALA A 63 -3.15 -12.46 -21.71
C ALA A 63 -3.61 -12.36 -20.25
N THR A 64 -3.36 -13.41 -19.46
CA THR A 64 -3.70 -13.42 -18.03
C THR A 64 -2.89 -12.36 -17.27
N SER A 65 -1.58 -12.27 -17.54
CA SER A 65 -0.72 -11.27 -16.90
C SER A 65 -1.14 -9.85 -17.27
N PHE A 66 -1.48 -9.61 -18.55
CA PHE A 66 -1.98 -8.32 -19.01
C PHE A 66 -3.32 -7.95 -18.36
N ALA A 67 -4.24 -8.90 -18.20
CA ALA A 67 -5.51 -8.66 -17.51
C ALA A 67 -5.28 -8.28 -16.03
N VAL A 68 -4.41 -9.00 -15.32
CA VAL A 68 -4.03 -8.67 -13.93
C VAL A 68 -3.38 -7.29 -13.85
N PHE A 69 -2.48 -6.97 -14.79
CA PHE A 69 -1.85 -5.66 -14.89
C PHE A 69 -2.90 -4.55 -15.06
N ALA A 70 -3.79 -4.67 -16.04
CA ALA A 70 -4.78 -3.64 -16.35
C ALA A 70 -5.75 -3.44 -15.18
N GLY A 71 -6.27 -4.53 -14.59
CA GLY A 71 -7.16 -4.45 -13.42
C GLY A 71 -6.48 -3.84 -12.20
N SER A 72 -5.25 -4.26 -11.90
CA SER A 72 -4.51 -3.72 -10.74
C SER A 72 -4.12 -2.25 -10.96
N LEU A 73 -3.72 -1.87 -12.18
CA LEU A 73 -3.42 -0.49 -12.53
C LEU A 73 -4.66 0.40 -12.41
N TYR A 74 -5.83 -0.08 -12.84
CA TYR A 74 -7.09 0.62 -12.63
C TYR A 74 -7.34 0.89 -11.15
N LEU A 75 -7.25 -0.13 -10.29
CA LEU A 75 -7.47 0.02 -8.84
C LEU A 75 -6.48 1.00 -8.19
N VAL A 76 -5.19 0.93 -8.57
CA VAL A 76 -4.19 1.91 -8.11
C VAL A 76 -4.54 3.33 -8.56
N ARG A 77 -5.07 3.51 -9.77
CA ARG A 77 -5.34 4.85 -10.32
C ARG A 77 -6.67 5.42 -9.89
N SER A 78 -7.69 4.59 -9.67
CA SER A 78 -9.03 5.02 -9.29
C SER A 78 -9.12 5.29 -7.79
N GLN A 79 -8.34 4.57 -6.96
CA GLN A 79 -8.40 4.64 -5.49
C GLN A 79 -9.80 4.32 -4.91
N GLU A 80 -10.66 3.65 -5.68
CA GLU A 80 -12.06 3.35 -5.29
C GLU A 80 -12.19 2.49 -4.03
N THR A 81 -11.15 1.72 -3.69
CA THR A 81 -11.15 0.83 -2.52
C THR A 81 -10.48 1.45 -1.29
N VAL A 82 -10.13 2.73 -1.35
CA VAL A 82 -9.41 3.43 -0.27
C VAL A 82 -10.39 4.33 0.47
N GLU A 83 -10.82 3.88 1.65
CA GLU A 83 -11.72 4.58 2.57
C GLU A 83 -10.95 5.31 3.69
N ASP A 84 -11.61 6.18 4.46
CA ASP A 84 -11.02 7.10 5.45
C ASP A 84 -9.93 6.45 6.33
N VAL A 85 -10.23 5.33 6.98
CA VAL A 85 -9.27 4.65 7.87
C VAL A 85 -8.09 4.08 7.08
N SER A 86 -8.34 3.46 5.92
CA SER A 86 -7.27 2.92 5.07
C SER A 86 -6.39 4.02 4.47
N TRP A 87 -7.00 5.18 4.14
CA TRP A 87 -6.32 6.38 3.68
C TRP A 87 -5.38 6.92 4.75
N MET A 88 -5.88 7.11 5.99
CA MET A 88 -5.06 7.60 7.10
C MET A 88 -3.92 6.63 7.42
N LYS A 89 -4.18 5.33 7.45
CA LYS A 89 -3.15 4.28 7.65
C LYS A 89 -2.08 4.29 6.55
N ALA A 90 -2.48 4.52 5.30
CA ALA A 90 -1.54 4.68 4.19
C ALA A 90 -0.72 5.98 4.31
N MET A 91 -1.35 7.08 4.74
CA MET A 91 -0.71 8.38 4.85
C MET A 91 0.25 8.46 6.04
N ILE A 92 -0.06 7.84 7.19
CA ILE A 92 0.88 7.70 8.31
C ILE A 92 2.19 7.06 7.83
N ARG A 93 2.13 6.03 6.98
CA ARG A 93 3.35 5.45 6.38
C ARG A 93 4.06 6.38 5.42
N HIS A 94 3.32 7.09 4.58
CA HIS A 94 3.92 8.03 3.62
C HIS A 94 4.71 9.11 4.36
N HIS A 95 4.10 9.71 5.37
CA HIS A 95 4.73 10.66 6.28
C HIS A 95 5.92 10.04 7.03
N SER A 96 5.76 8.81 7.50
CA SER A 96 6.85 8.08 8.15
C SER A 96 8.09 7.98 7.26
N ILE A 97 7.95 7.68 5.98
CA ILE A 97 9.07 7.61 5.03
C ILE A 97 9.68 8.99 4.80
N ALA A 98 8.86 10.03 4.67
CA ALA A 98 9.35 11.39 4.48
C ALA A 98 10.10 11.92 5.71
N ILE A 99 9.67 11.59 6.94
CA ILE A 99 10.44 11.85 8.17
C ILE A 99 11.79 11.11 8.13
N LEU A 100 11.80 9.81 7.84
CA LEU A 100 13.04 9.02 7.73
C LEU A 100 14.04 9.67 6.76
N THR A 101 13.57 10.06 5.57
CA THR A 101 14.42 10.68 4.55
C THR A 101 14.90 12.07 4.98
N SER A 102 14.01 12.91 5.51
CA SER A 102 14.35 14.28 5.94
C SER A 102 15.32 14.30 7.12
N GLU A 103 15.21 13.34 8.05
CA GLU A 103 16.12 13.23 9.21
C GLU A 103 17.51 12.70 8.80
N ARG A 104 17.61 11.78 7.83
CA ARG A 104 18.86 11.09 7.50
C ARG A 104 19.57 11.59 6.25
N ALA A 105 18.93 12.41 5.43
CA ALA A 105 19.54 12.96 4.23
C ALA A 105 20.68 13.92 4.57
N LYS A 106 21.78 13.85 3.80
CA LYS A 106 22.91 14.77 3.91
C LYS A 106 22.60 16.09 3.22
N ILE A 107 21.85 16.95 3.90
CA ILE A 107 21.44 18.27 3.40
C ILE A 107 22.41 19.34 3.93
N THR A 108 23.02 20.10 3.01
CA THR A 108 24.06 21.10 3.32
C THR A 108 23.62 22.54 3.11
N ASP A 109 22.70 22.81 2.18
CA ASP A 109 22.12 24.14 1.98
C ASP A 109 21.18 24.46 3.17
N PRO A 110 21.42 25.56 3.92
CA PRO A 110 20.62 25.91 5.10
C PRO A 110 19.13 26.07 4.81
N ARG A 111 18.75 26.57 3.63
CA ARG A 111 17.34 26.76 3.26
C ARG A 111 16.64 25.42 3.05
N VAL A 112 17.36 24.46 2.46
CA VAL A 112 16.84 23.09 2.27
C VAL A 112 16.77 22.36 3.61
N ARG A 113 17.71 22.64 4.54
CA ARG A 113 17.64 22.05 5.88
C ARG A 113 16.41 22.57 6.63
N GLU A 114 16.20 23.87 6.62
CA GLU A 114 15.03 24.51 7.26
C GLU A 114 13.71 23.95 6.70
N LEU A 115 13.59 23.81 5.38
CA LEU A 115 12.42 23.18 4.75
C LEU A 115 12.19 21.75 5.25
N ALA A 116 13.24 20.95 5.34
CA ALA A 116 13.13 19.57 5.79
C ALA A 116 12.76 19.45 7.28
N ASP A 117 13.25 20.35 8.13
CA ASP A 117 12.86 20.39 9.54
C ASP A 117 11.38 20.79 9.69
N GLN A 118 10.88 21.74 8.88
CA GLN A 118 9.46 22.09 8.81
C GLN A 118 8.59 20.91 8.35
N ILE A 119 9.06 20.14 7.35
CA ILE A 119 8.39 18.91 6.89
C ILE A 119 8.28 17.89 8.04
N ILE A 120 9.38 17.65 8.78
CA ILE A 120 9.39 16.70 9.90
C ILE A 120 8.36 17.09 10.96
N GLU A 121 8.37 18.35 11.39
CA GLU A 121 7.46 18.84 12.44
C GLU A 121 5.99 18.76 12.02
N THR A 122 5.69 19.15 10.78
CA THR A 122 4.32 19.09 10.24
C THR A 122 3.84 17.65 10.16
N GLN A 123 4.65 16.76 9.60
CA GLN A 123 4.26 15.37 9.40
C GLN A 123 4.11 14.60 10.72
N LYS A 124 4.90 14.91 11.75
CA LYS A 124 4.71 14.33 13.09
C LYS A 124 3.36 14.71 13.71
N LYS A 125 2.92 15.96 13.53
CA LYS A 125 1.62 16.43 14.01
C LYS A 125 0.46 15.75 13.26
N GLU A 126 0.55 15.69 11.94
CA GLU A 126 -0.48 15.04 11.11
C GLU A 126 -0.57 13.53 11.39
N ILE A 127 0.54 12.85 11.71
CA ILE A 127 0.52 11.45 12.16
C ILE A 127 -0.26 11.30 13.48
N ALA A 128 -0.05 12.21 14.44
CA ALA A 128 -0.77 12.16 15.71
C ALA A 128 -2.27 12.37 15.52
N GLU A 129 -2.66 13.36 14.71
CA GLU A 129 -4.06 13.63 14.37
C GLU A 129 -4.72 12.44 13.67
N MET A 130 -4.07 11.85 12.66
CA MET A 130 -4.60 10.67 11.97
C MET A 130 -4.76 9.47 12.91
N LYS A 131 -3.83 9.25 13.86
CA LYS A 131 -3.94 8.17 14.83
C LYS A 131 -5.14 8.36 15.78
N GLU A 132 -5.39 9.60 16.21
CA GLU A 132 -6.54 9.95 17.03
C GLU A 132 -7.86 9.71 16.28
N LEU A 133 -7.95 10.18 15.03
CA LEU A 133 -9.12 9.97 14.17
C LEU A 133 -9.39 8.51 13.86
N ILE A 134 -8.34 7.70 13.59
CA ILE A 134 -8.50 6.25 13.40
C ILE A 134 -9.11 5.62 14.64
N ALA A 135 -8.60 5.94 15.83
CA ALA A 135 -9.10 5.37 17.09
C ALA A 135 -10.57 5.73 17.34
N ASP A 136 -10.97 6.97 17.07
CA ASP A 136 -12.36 7.42 17.18
C ASP A 136 -13.30 6.70 16.19
N LEU A 137 -12.88 6.59 14.92
CA LEU A 137 -13.70 5.91 13.89
C LEU A 137 -13.83 4.41 14.14
N GLU A 138 -12.74 3.73 14.50
CA GLU A 138 -12.78 2.29 14.81
C GLU A 138 -13.59 1.99 16.08
N GLY A 139 -13.52 2.87 17.10
CA GLY A 139 -14.36 2.79 18.30
C GLY A 139 -15.84 2.94 17.97
N LYS A 140 -16.21 3.93 17.15
CA LYS A 140 -17.58 4.12 16.67
C LYS A 140 -18.11 2.92 15.89
N ILE A 141 -17.29 2.29 15.06
CA ILE A 141 -17.67 1.09 14.30
C ILE A 141 -17.99 -0.06 15.26
N ALA A 142 -17.16 -0.30 16.27
CA ALA A 142 -17.39 -1.36 17.25
C ALA A 142 -18.70 -1.16 18.03
N ASP A 143 -19.02 0.09 18.40
CA ASP A 143 -20.27 0.43 19.08
C ASP A 143 -21.50 0.20 18.19
N LEU A 144 -21.40 0.54 16.89
CA LEU A 144 -22.47 0.32 15.92
C LEU A 144 -22.72 -1.17 15.69
N GLU A 145 -21.67 -1.98 15.56
CA GLU A 145 -21.77 -3.43 15.42
C GLU A 145 -22.35 -4.09 16.68
N GLY A 146 -21.91 -3.69 17.86
CA GLY A 146 -22.44 -4.17 19.14
C GLY A 146 -23.93 -3.84 19.34
N ASN A 147 -24.36 -2.64 18.94
CA ASN A 147 -25.76 -2.23 18.99
C ASN A 147 -26.62 -2.94 17.94
N ALA A 148 -26.09 -3.19 16.74
CA ALA A 148 -26.80 -3.95 15.70
C ALA A 148 -27.03 -5.41 16.12
N LEU A 149 -26.02 -6.05 16.74
CA LEU A 149 -26.12 -7.44 17.20
C LEU A 149 -27.06 -7.59 18.41
N SER A 150 -27.04 -6.65 19.35
CA SER A 150 -27.99 -6.65 20.50
C SER A 150 -29.43 -6.33 20.08
N GLY A 151 -29.63 -5.51 19.05
CA GLY A 151 -30.95 -5.24 18.46
C GLY A 151 -31.54 -6.43 17.71
N LEU A 152 -30.71 -7.36 17.21
CA LEU A 152 -31.17 -8.62 16.62
C LEU A 152 -31.49 -9.67 17.69
N ALA A 153 -30.72 -9.74 18.78
CA ALA A 153 -30.93 -10.69 19.87
C ALA A 153 -32.15 -10.38 20.77
N SER A 154 -32.71 -9.17 20.67
CA SER A 154 -33.89 -8.73 21.44
C SER A 154 -35.21 -8.83 20.67
N ARG A 155 -35.19 -9.39 19.45
CA ARG A 155 -36.36 -9.56 18.57
C ARG A 155 -36.94 -10.98 18.55
N ASP A 156 -36.42 -11.88 19.39
CA ASP A 156 -36.94 -13.24 19.64
C ASP A 156 -37.66 -13.33 20.99
#